data_AF-A0A1E3KNK1-F1
#
_entry.id   AF-A0A1E3KNK1-F1
#
_cell.length_a   1.000
_cell.length_b   1.000
_cell.length_c   1.000
_cell.angle_alpha   90.00
_cell.angle_beta   90.00
_cell.angle_gamma   90.00
#
_symmetry.space_group_name_H-M   'P 1'
#
loop_
_entity.id
_entity.type
_entity.pdbx_description
1 polymer ?
#
loop_
_entity_poly.entity_id
_entity_poly.type
_entity_poly.pdbx_seq_one_letter_code
_entity_poly.pdbx_strand_id
1 'polypeptide(L)' 'MINKFFLKDINFWGWLIVFVFSVKAAVNIDMSSLDWIVQTVFTIVSILGICHVLFHKKSFQK' A
#
# COMPACT_ATOMS: atom_id res chain seq x y z
N MET A 1 9.61 -12.18 -10.61
CA MET A 1 10.50 -12.58 -9.49
C MET A 1 10.32 -11.55 -8.39
N ILE A 2 10.02 -11.95 -7.14
CA ILE A 2 9.88 -11.00 -6.03
C ILE A 2 11.24 -10.37 -5.72
N ASN A 3 11.28 -9.05 -5.59
CA ASN A 3 12.45 -8.30 -5.17
C ASN A 3 12.78 -8.67 -3.74
N LYS A 4 13.89 -9.38 -3.49
CA LYS A 4 14.31 -9.82 -2.15
C LYS A 4 14.72 -8.68 -1.21
N PHE A 5 15.01 -7.49 -1.76
CA PHE A 5 15.45 -6.32 -1.00
C PHE A 5 14.33 -5.32 -0.71
N PHE A 6 13.08 -5.67 -0.99
CA PHE A 6 11.91 -4.80 -0.78
C PHE A 6 11.79 -4.27 0.66
N LEU A 7 12.23 -5.04 1.66
CA LEU A 7 12.24 -4.61 3.06
C LEU A 7 13.20 -3.45 3.36
N LYS A 8 14.22 -3.25 2.52
CA LYS A 8 15.15 -2.11 2.64
C LYS A 8 14.64 -0.86 1.90
N ASP A 9 13.51 -0.97 1.19
CA ASP A 9 12.96 0.12 0.41
C ASP A 9 12.02 0.99 1.26
N ILE A 10 12.37 2.26 1.44
CA ILE A 10 11.53 3.21 2.19
C ILE A 10 10.15 3.40 1.53
N ASN A 11 10.05 3.24 0.20
CA ASN A 11 8.78 3.33 -0.51
C ASN A 11 7.85 2.17 -0.12
N PHE A 12 8.38 0.97 0.15
CA PHE A 12 7.58 -0.15 0.63
C PHE A 12 6.93 0.19 1.97
N TRP A 13 7.72 0.74 2.90
CA TRP A 13 7.22 1.16 4.21
C TRP A 13 6.20 2.29 4.12
N GLY A 14 6.42 3.28 3.24
CA GLY A 14 5.45 4.34 2.99
C GLY A 14 4.10 3.78 2.52
N TRP A 15 4.10 2.89 1.53
CA TRP A 15 2.87 2.26 1.06
C TRP A 15 2.22 1.35 2.11
N LEU A 16 3.02 0.63 2.90
CA LEU A 16 2.54 -0.23 3.99
C LEU A 16 1.83 0.59 5.07
N ILE A 17 2.37 1.73 5.46
CA ILE A 17 1.76 2.63 6.45
C ILE A 17 0.41 3.14 5.93
N VAL A 18 0.37 3.65 4.69
CA VAL A 18 -0.87 4.10 4.06
C VAL A 18 -1.91 2.98 4.00
N PHE A 19 -1.49 1.76 3.67
CA PHE A 19 -2.35 0.59 3.64
C PHE A 19 -2.96 0.29 5.02
N VAL A 20 -2.14 0.23 6.08
CA VAL A 20 -2.60 -0.08 7.45
C VAL A 20 -3.61 0.94 7.95
N PHE A 21 -3.36 2.24 7.72
CA PHE A 21 -4.31 3.30 8.11
C PHE A 21 -5.60 3.23 7.31
N SER A 22 -5.52 2.98 6.00
CA SER A 22 -6.69 2.94 5.12
C SER A 22 -7.55 1.72 5.36
N VAL A 23 -6.95 0.54 5.56
CA VAL A 23 -7.67 -0.72 5.86
C VAL A 23 -8.40 -0.64 7.18
N LYS A 24 -7.77 -0.12 8.24
CA LYS A 24 -8.40 -0.07 9.57
C LYS A 24 -9.69 0.74 9.54
N ALA A 25 -9.68 1.82 8.78
CA ALA A 25 -10.83 2.69 8.65
C ALA A 25 -11.85 2.12 7.63
N ALA A 26 -11.38 1.48 6.56
CA ALA A 26 -12.23 0.74 5.60
C ALA A 26 -12.83 -0.56 6.16
N VAL A 27 -12.45 -1.04 7.34
CA VAL A 27 -13.10 -2.19 8.02
C VAL A 27 -14.19 -1.71 8.99
N ASN A 28 -14.07 -0.50 9.52
CA ASN A 28 -15.10 0.17 10.32
C ASN A 28 -15.97 1.07 9.44
N ILE A 29 -16.57 0.50 8.40
CA ILE A 29 -17.33 1.27 7.41
C ILE A 29 -18.62 1.79 8.03
N ASP A 30 -18.67 3.09 8.29
CA ASP A 30 -19.92 3.84 8.32
C ASP A 30 -20.30 4.23 6.88
N MET A 31 -21.22 3.46 6.28
CA MET A 31 -21.60 3.59 4.86
C MET A 31 -22.31 4.91 4.54
N SER A 32 -22.60 5.75 5.55
CA SER A 32 -23.30 7.02 5.37
C SER A 32 -22.42 8.17 4.86
N SER A 33 -21.09 8.01 4.86
CA SER A 33 -20.14 9.10 4.60
C SER A 33 -19.27 8.88 3.35
N LEU A 34 -18.75 9.96 2.74
CA LEU A 34 -17.80 9.89 1.61
C LEU A 34 -16.44 9.26 2.00
N ASP A 35 -16.17 9.13 3.31
CA ASP A 35 -14.89 8.69 3.86
C ASP A 35 -14.55 7.25 3.49
N TRP A 36 -15.55 6.35 3.40
CA TRP A 36 -15.29 4.95 3.04
C TRP A 36 -14.80 4.82 1.59
N ILE A 37 -15.29 5.66 0.68
CA ILE A 37 -14.87 5.66 -0.73
C ILE A 37 -13.40 6.08 -0.81
N VAL A 38 -13.07 7.19 -0.14
CA VAL A 38 -11.70 7.73 -0.10
C VAL A 38 -10.73 6.69 0.48
N GLN A 39 -11.09 6.04 1.58
CA GLN A 39 -10.25 5.02 2.21
C GLN A 39 -10.12 3.74 1.37
N THR A 40 -11.18 3.36 0.65
CA THR A 40 -11.13 2.24 -0.29
C THR A 40 -10.16 2.53 -1.44
N VAL A 41 -10.21 3.76 -2.00
CA VAL A 41 -9.27 4.19 -3.04
C VAL A 41 -7.82 4.17 -2.52
N PHE A 42 -7.56 4.73 -1.34
CA PHE A 42 -6.21 4.69 -0.75
C PHE A 42 -5.73 3.26 -0.47
N THR A 43 -6.63 2.36 -0.07
CA THR A 43 -6.33 0.94 0.11
C THR A 43 -5.91 0.28 -1.21
N ILE A 44 -6.65 0.54 -2.30
CA ILE A 44 -6.31 -0.01 -3.63
C ILE A 44 -4.97 0.55 -4.12
N VAL A 45 -4.76 1.87 -4.04
CA VAL A 45 -3.52 2.52 -4.49
C VAL A 45 -2.32 2.02 -3.70
N SER A 46 -2.45 1.82 -2.39
CA SER A 46 -1.36 1.30 -1.56
C SER A 46 -1.02 -0.16 -1.87
N ILE A 47 -2.00 -1.01 -2.15
CA ILE A 47 -1.76 -2.37 -2.65
C ILE A 47 -0.98 -2.34 -3.97
N LEU A 48 -1.39 -1.48 -4.92
CA LEU A 48 -0.68 -1.34 -6.20
C LEU A 48 0.76 -0.84 -6.00
N GLY A 49 0.98 0.10 -5.09
CA GLY A 49 2.30 0.58 -4.71
C GLY A 49 3.19 -0.51 -4.12
N ILE A 50 2.65 -1.32 -3.19
CA ILE A 50 3.35 -2.47 -2.61
C ILE A 50 3.70 -3.49 -3.70
N CYS A 51 2.75 -3.86 -4.57
CA CYS A 51 2.97 -4.77 -5.69
C CYS A 51 4.05 -4.24 -6.64
N HIS A 52 4.03 -2.94 -6.95
CA HIS A 52 5.04 -2.32 -7.80
C HIS A 52 6.44 -2.41 -7.18
N VAL A 53 6.57 -2.18 -5.87
CA VAL A 53 7.86 -2.32 -5.16
C VAL A 53 8.32 -3.78 -5.09
N LEU A 54 7.39 -4.71 -4.88
CA LEU A 54 7.67 -6.14 -4.79
C LEU A 54 8.09 -6.76 -6.12
N PHE A 55 7.48 -6.36 -7.24
CA PHE A 55 7.65 -7.06 -8.52
C PHE A 55 8.41 -6.24 -9.58
N HIS A 56 8.35 -4.91 -9.52
CA HIS A 56 8.79 -4.04 -10.61
C HIS A 56 10.03 -3.21 -10.28
N LYS A 57 10.28 -2.92 -9.00
CA LYS A 57 11.54 -2.27 -8.63
C LYS A 57 12.67 -3.26 -8.82
N LYS A 58 13.40 -3.14 -9.94
CA LYS A 58 14.67 -3.82 -10.16
C LYS A 58 15.50 -3.56 -8.91
N SER A 59 15.82 -4.63 -8.19
CA SER A 59 16.80 -4.60 -7.12
C SER A 59 17.99 -3.80 -7.65
N PHE A 60 18.19 -2.58 -7.13
CA PHE A 60 19.41 -1.82 -7.35
C PHE A 60 20.50 -2.62 -6.62
N GLN A 61 20.91 -3.73 -7.24
CA GLN A 61 22.16 -4.42 -6.94
C GLN A 61 23.24 -3.50 -7.50
N LYS A 62 23.69 -2.57 -6.67
CA LYS A 62 25.03 -2.02 -6.79
C LYS A 62 25.96 -2.93 -6.00
#